data_AF-A0A257LTD2-F1
#
_entry.id   AF-A0A257LTD2-F1
#
_cell.length_a   1.000
_cell.length_b   1.000
_cell.length_c   1.000
_cell.angle_alpha   90.00
_cell.angle_beta   90.00
_cell.angle_gamma   90.00
#
_symmetry.space_group_name_H-M   'P 1'
#
loop_
_entity.id
_entity.type
_entity.pdbx_description
1 polymer ?
#
loop_
_entity_poly.entity_id
_entity_poly.type
_entity_poly.pdbx_seq_one_letter_code
_entity_poly.pdbx_strand_id
1 'polypeptide(L)'
;AIPTTAGTGSEVTQYAVLTDTKLNRKRAYASTKIFPTLAVLDPQFTVTMPAHVTIDTGMDALTHAIEGYLSTRATPISDVLAIEAIKLIKTYLPKVATNGGDLTARSHMLYASMLAGMVISQTRTIMLHAIGYPLTTLYGIPYRMCWTS
;
A
#
# COMPACT_ATOMS: atom_id res chain seq x y z
N ALA A 1 -13.46 7.49 0.02
CA ALA A 1 -12.64 6.69 0.94
C ALA A 1 -11.79 7.63 1.78
N ILE A 2 -11.60 7.30 3.06
CA ILE A 2 -10.76 8.06 4.01
C ILE A 2 -9.77 7.04 4.59
N PRO A 3 -8.52 6.96 4.10
CA PRO A 3 -7.55 6.00 4.59
C PRO A 3 -7.10 6.36 6.01
N THR A 4 -7.08 5.35 6.89
CA THR A 4 -6.53 5.45 8.25
C THR A 4 -5.14 4.83 8.37
N THR A 5 -4.61 4.31 7.25
CA THR A 5 -3.28 3.71 7.15
C THR A 5 -2.56 4.19 5.90
N ALA A 6 -1.25 4.47 6.02
CA ALA A 6 -0.40 4.80 4.87
C ALA A 6 0.29 3.52 4.34
N GLY A 7 -0.44 2.70 3.60
CA GLY A 7 0.12 1.49 2.97
C GLY A 7 -0.59 1.05 1.69
N THR A 8 -1.84 0.63 1.82
CA THR A 8 -2.52 -0.14 0.75
C THR A 8 -2.90 0.70 -0.48
N GLY A 9 -3.00 2.03 -0.34
CA GLY A 9 -3.42 2.93 -1.41
C GLY A 9 -4.82 2.60 -1.98
N SER A 10 -5.65 1.86 -1.23
CA SER A 10 -6.90 1.30 -1.74
C SER A 10 -7.92 2.39 -2.11
N GLU A 11 -7.80 3.57 -1.50
CA GLU A 11 -8.58 4.76 -1.78
C GLU A 11 -8.45 5.28 -3.23
N VAL A 12 -7.43 4.86 -3.97
CA VAL A 12 -7.16 5.22 -5.37
C VAL A 12 -7.03 4.01 -6.30
N THR A 13 -7.58 2.86 -5.91
CA THR A 13 -7.53 1.63 -6.72
C THR A 13 -8.91 1.08 -7.06
N GLN A 14 -8.98 0.33 -8.16
CA GLN A 14 -10.17 -0.41 -8.58
C GLN A 14 -10.20 -1.85 -8.06
N TYR A 15 -9.46 -2.15 -6.99
CA TYR A 15 -9.25 -3.51 -6.49
C TYR A 15 -9.91 -3.71 -5.12
N ALA A 16 -10.62 -4.82 -4.96
CA ALA A 16 -11.13 -5.29 -3.68
C ALA A 16 -10.70 -6.74 -3.47
N VAL A 17 -10.03 -7.01 -2.35
CA VAL A 17 -9.63 -8.37 -1.96
C VAL A 17 -10.62 -8.89 -0.93
N LEU A 18 -11.37 -9.94 -1.27
CA LEU A 18 -12.33 -10.60 -0.39
C LEU A 18 -11.78 -11.96 0.03
N THR A 19 -11.89 -12.27 1.32
CA THR A 19 -11.51 -13.59 1.86
C THR A 19 -12.75 -14.48 1.93
N ASP A 20 -12.73 -15.60 1.20
CA ASP A 20 -13.73 -16.65 1.34
C ASP A 20 -13.31 -17.59 2.47
N THR A 21 -14.00 -17.50 3.61
CA THR A 21 -13.74 -18.29 4.81
C THR A 21 -14.18 -19.74 4.68
N LYS A 22 -15.09 -20.08 3.75
CA LYS A 22 -15.50 -21.47 3.51
C LYS A 22 -14.46 -22.22 2.68
N LEU A 23 -13.85 -21.52 1.72
CA LEU A 23 -12.83 -22.09 0.84
C LEU A 23 -11.39 -21.82 1.30
N ASN A 24 -11.20 -21.05 2.39
CA ASN A 24 -9.91 -20.54 2.85
C ASN A 24 -9.07 -19.98 1.69
N ARG A 25 -9.65 -19.06 0.91
CA ARG A 25 -8.97 -18.45 -0.24
C ARG A 25 -9.25 -16.95 -0.30
N LYS A 26 -8.21 -16.17 -0.56
CA LYS A 26 -8.34 -14.75 -0.92
C LYS A 26 -8.58 -14.62 -2.43
N ARG A 27 -9.58 -13.82 -2.82
CA ARG A 27 -9.90 -13.50 -4.22
C ARG A 27 -9.86 -11.99 -4.41
N ALA A 28 -9.14 -11.55 -5.44
CA ALA A 28 -9.11 -10.16 -5.86
C ALA A 28 -10.15 -9.92 -6.96
N TYR A 29 -10.99 -8.89 -6.76
CA TYR A 29 -11.97 -8.42 -7.72
C TYR A 29 -11.54 -7.06 -8.24
N ALA A 30 -11.64 -6.87 -9.56
CA ALA A 30 -11.33 -5.60 -10.21
C ALA A 30 -12.59 -5.08 -10.91
N SER A 31 -13.04 -3.88 -10.55
CA SER A 31 -14.17 -3.24 -11.24
C SER A 31 -14.07 -1.72 -11.15
N THR A 32 -14.43 -1.03 -12.23
CA THR A 32 -14.51 0.44 -12.23
C THR A 32 -15.60 0.95 -11.29
N LYS A 33 -16.62 0.14 -10.98
CA LYS A 33 -17.71 0.49 -10.05
C LYS A 33 -17.29 0.56 -8.58
N ILE A 34 -16.18 -0.09 -8.23
CA ILE A 34 -15.65 -0.07 -6.85
C ILE A 34 -14.56 0.99 -6.66
N PHE A 35 -14.25 1.77 -7.71
CA PHE A 35 -13.30 2.86 -7.61
C PHE A 35 -13.90 4.01 -6.79
N PRO A 36 -13.26 4.46 -5.69
CA PRO A 36 -13.79 5.54 -4.87
C PRO A 36 -13.92 6.87 -5.64
N THR A 37 -15.05 7.56 -5.50
CA THR A 37 -15.29 8.85 -6.16
C THR A 37 -14.48 10.01 -5.56
N LEU A 38 -14.13 9.90 -4.27
CA LEU A 38 -13.37 10.90 -3.53
C LEU A 38 -12.42 10.20 -2.56
N ALA A 39 -11.17 10.63 -2.49
CA ALA A 39 -10.20 10.23 -1.47
C ALA A 39 -9.83 11.45 -0.61
N VAL A 40 -9.99 11.36 0.70
CA VAL A 40 -9.62 12.43 1.65
C VAL A 40 -8.47 11.93 2.51
N LEU A 41 -7.27 12.47 2.28
CA LEU A 41 -6.07 12.10 2.99
C LEU A 41 -5.87 13.05 4.17
N ASP A 42 -6.16 12.59 5.39
CA ASP A 42 -5.90 13.35 6.62
C ASP A 42 -4.91 12.58 7.51
N PRO A 43 -3.69 13.11 7.75
CA PRO A 43 -2.67 12.46 8.58
C PRO A 43 -3.13 12.22 10.02
N GLN A 44 -4.10 12.98 10.53
CA GLN A 44 -4.59 12.82 11.91
C GLN A 44 -5.15 11.42 12.16
N PHE A 45 -5.76 10.80 11.15
CA PHE A 45 -6.29 9.45 11.27
C PHE A 45 -5.22 8.34 11.27
N THR A 46 -3.95 8.70 11.06
CA THR A 46 -2.82 7.74 11.03
C THR A 46 -1.92 7.82 12.27
N VAL A 47 -2.08 8.86 13.10
CA VAL A 47 -1.21 9.10 14.26
C VAL A 47 -1.33 7.98 15.31
N THR A 48 -2.52 7.39 15.43
CA THR A 48 -2.82 6.32 16.39
C THR A 48 -2.27 4.94 15.96
N MET A 49 -1.67 4.84 14.77
CA MET A 49 -1.08 3.59 14.31
C MET A 49 0.14 3.20 15.17
N PRO A 50 0.19 1.97 15.71
CA PRO A 50 1.39 1.46 16.36
C PRO A 50 2.61 1.53 15.43
N ALA A 51 3.79 1.68 16.01
CA ALA A 51 5.03 1.81 15.24
C ALA A 51 5.26 0.63 14.28
N HIS A 52 5.06 -0.61 14.75
CA HIS A 52 5.19 -1.79 13.90
C HIS A 52 4.22 -1.76 12.70
N VAL A 53 2.94 -1.41 12.91
CA VAL A 53 1.97 -1.30 11.82
C VAL A 53 2.37 -0.22 10.83
N THR A 54 2.93 0.89 11.32
CA THR A 54 3.38 2.02 10.49
C THR A 54 4.54 1.60 9.58
N ILE A 55 5.49 0.85 10.12
CA ILE A 55 6.61 0.28 9.37
C ILE A 55 6.08 -0.70 8.32
N ASP A 56 5.25 -1.66 8.73
CA ASP A 56 4.70 -2.67 7.83
C ASP A 56 3.93 -2.04 6.66
N THR A 57 3.06 -1.06 6.94
CA THR A 57 2.30 -0.39 5.87
C THR A 57 3.18 0.48 4.99
N GLY A 58 4.21 1.11 5.54
CA GLY A 58 5.17 1.87 4.74
C GLY A 58 5.97 0.97 3.79
N MET A 59 6.34 -0.23 4.24
CA MET A 59 7.01 -1.24 3.42
C MET A 59 6.08 -1.83 2.35
N ASP A 60 4.79 -2.00 2.65
CA ASP A 60 3.77 -2.38 1.67
C ASP A 60 3.65 -1.34 0.55
N ALA A 61 3.53 -0.05 0.90
CA ALA A 61 3.55 1.04 -0.08
C ALA A 61 4.85 1.08 -0.90
N LEU A 62 6.00 0.79 -0.29
CA LEU A 62 7.28 0.74 -1.00
C LEU A 62 7.28 -0.39 -2.03
N THR A 63 6.77 -1.56 -1.63
CA THR A 63 6.66 -2.74 -2.48
C THR A 63 5.75 -2.45 -3.67
N HIS A 64 4.60 -1.82 -3.46
CA HIS A 64 3.72 -1.37 -4.53
C HIS A 64 4.42 -0.48 -5.55
N ALA A 65 5.21 0.50 -5.09
CA ALA A 65 5.94 1.41 -5.97
C ALA A 65 7.04 0.69 -6.77
N ILE A 66 7.83 -0.17 -6.11
CA ILE A 66 8.92 -0.92 -6.76
C ILE A 66 8.36 -1.93 -7.76
N GLU A 67 7.36 -2.71 -7.36
CA GLU A 67 6.73 -3.66 -8.28
C GLU A 67 6.12 -2.94 -9.47
N GLY A 68 5.41 -1.84 -9.23
CA GLY A 68 4.81 -1.09 -10.32
C GLY A 68 5.82 -0.53 -11.32
N TYR A 69 6.97 -0.07 -10.83
CA TYR A 69 8.09 0.40 -11.66
C TYR A 69 8.74 -0.72 -12.48
N LEU A 70 8.79 -1.95 -11.94
CA LEU A 70 9.36 -3.12 -12.62
C LEU A 70 8.35 -3.88 -13.48
N SER A 71 7.10 -3.42 -13.56
CA SER A 71 6.03 -4.09 -14.28
C SER A 71 6.23 -4.03 -15.79
N THR A 72 5.90 -5.11 -16.49
CA THR A 72 5.80 -5.12 -17.96
C THR A 72 4.68 -4.21 -18.47
N ARG A 73 3.83 -3.70 -17.57
CA ARG A 73 2.77 -2.73 -17.84
C ARG A 73 3.13 -1.31 -17.36
N ALA A 74 4.37 -1.09 -16.96
CA ALA A 74 4.86 0.23 -16.60
C ALA A 74 4.72 1.20 -17.78
N THR A 75 4.42 2.45 -17.44
CA THR A 75 4.29 3.57 -18.36
C THR A 75 5.15 4.73 -17.85
N PRO A 76 5.55 5.68 -18.71
CA PRO A 76 6.31 6.84 -18.25
C PRO A 76 5.64 7.62 -17.11
N ILE A 77 4.30 7.62 -17.06
CA ILE A 77 3.54 8.26 -15.97
C ILE A 77 3.65 7.44 -14.69
N SER A 78 3.43 6.12 -14.74
CA SER A 78 3.55 5.28 -13.54
C SER A 78 4.97 5.31 -12.98
N ASP A 79 5.99 5.43 -13.84
CA ASP A 79 7.39 5.48 -13.41
C ASP A 79 7.70 6.74 -12.62
N VAL A 80 7.21 7.90 -13.07
CA VAL A 80 7.36 9.17 -12.33
C VAL A 80 6.68 9.07 -10.96
N LEU A 81 5.47 8.53 -10.90
CA LEU A 81 4.73 8.34 -9.65
C LEU A 81 5.44 7.35 -8.71
N ALA A 82 5.96 6.25 -9.24
CA ALA A 82 6.68 5.23 -8.48
C ALA A 82 7.98 5.78 -7.90
N ILE A 83 8.78 6.48 -8.70
CA ILE A 83 10.03 7.10 -8.26
C ILE A 83 9.77 8.11 -7.14
N GLU A 84 8.73 8.93 -7.27
CA GLU A 84 8.36 9.91 -6.24
C GLU A 84 7.91 9.21 -4.95
N ALA A 85 7.06 8.18 -5.05
CA ALA A 85 6.66 7.38 -3.90
C ALA A 85 7.87 6.77 -3.17
N ILE A 86 8.81 6.16 -3.91
CA ILE A 86 10.03 5.56 -3.35
C ILE A 86 10.87 6.60 -2.61
N LYS A 87 11.07 7.79 -3.20
CA LYS A 87 11.84 8.88 -2.57
C LYS A 87 11.20 9.31 -1.26
N LEU A 88 9.90 9.57 -1.28
CA LEU A 88 9.16 9.99 -0.10
C LEU A 88 9.21 8.93 1.00
N ILE A 89 8.96 7.65 0.68
CA ILE A 89 8.99 6.56 1.66
C ILE A 89 10.38 6.44 2.27
N LYS A 90 11.43 6.45 1.45
CA LYS A 90 12.83 6.40 1.93
C LYS A 90 13.13 7.55 2.92
N THR A 91 12.62 8.75 2.65
CA THR A 91 12.88 9.94 3.48
C THR A 91 12.04 9.99 4.74
N TYR A 92 10.78 9.56 4.70
CA TYR A 92 9.80 9.82 5.76
C TYR A 92 9.44 8.58 6.58
N LEU A 93 9.60 7.36 6.06
CA LEU A 93 9.33 6.14 6.83
C LEU A 93 10.18 6.03 8.10
N PRO A 94 11.52 6.26 8.07
CA PRO A 94 12.32 6.24 9.29
C PRO A 94 11.90 7.32 10.30
N LYS A 95 11.41 8.47 9.82
CA LYS A 95 10.95 9.58 10.66
C LYS A 95 9.67 9.21 11.41
N VAL A 96 8.66 8.66 10.72
CA VAL A 96 7.42 8.22 11.37
C VAL A 96 7.62 6.98 12.24
N ALA A 97 8.60 6.13 11.93
CA ALA A 97 8.98 4.99 12.76
C ALA A 97 9.60 5.43 14.09
N THR A 98 10.40 6.50 14.07
CA THR A 98 11.03 7.07 15.27
C THR A 98 10.06 7.95 16.06
N ASN A 99 9.27 8.77 15.36
CA ASN A 99 8.29 9.67 15.94
C ASN A 99 6.95 9.57 15.19
N GLY A 100 6.06 8.69 15.68
CA GLY A 100 4.74 8.46 15.08
C GLY A 100 3.79 9.66 15.14
N GLY A 101 4.10 10.69 15.95
CA GLY A 101 3.31 11.91 16.09
C GLY A 101 3.68 13.03 15.12
N ASP A 102 4.71 12.86 14.29
CA ASP A 102 5.11 13.85 13.30
C ASP A 102 4.08 13.93 12.16
N LEU A 103 3.15 14.87 12.25
CA LEU A 103 2.10 15.09 11.24
C LEU A 103 2.66 15.41 9.85
N THR A 104 3.82 16.06 9.76
CA THR A 104 4.42 16.36 8.46
C THR A 104 4.94 15.08 7.82
N ALA A 105 5.65 14.25 8.57
CA ALA A 105 6.14 12.97 8.06
C ALA A 105 4.98 11.99 7.76
N ARG A 106 3.93 11.97 8.59
CA ARG A 106 2.69 11.21 8.33
C ARG A 106 1.99 11.66 7.05
N SER A 107 1.93 12.97 6.79
CA SER A 107 1.35 13.53 5.55
C SER A 107 2.10 13.05 4.32
N HIS A 108 3.43 13.09 4.35
CA HIS A 108 4.24 12.61 3.23
C HIS A 108 4.13 11.10 3.05
N MET A 109 4.01 10.31 4.12
CA MET A 109 3.77 8.87 4.03
C MET A 109 2.39 8.54 3.43
N LEU A 110 1.33 9.26 3.82
CA LEU A 110 0.00 9.11 3.21
C LEU A 110 0.04 9.46 1.73
N TYR A 111 0.69 10.57 1.37
CA TYR A 111 0.85 10.96 -0.02
C TYR A 111 1.62 9.91 -0.82
N ALA A 112 2.72 9.39 -0.28
CA ALA A 112 3.49 8.35 -0.94
C ALA A 112 2.70 7.03 -1.11
N SER A 113 1.90 6.65 -0.11
CA SER A 113 1.01 5.49 -0.21
C SER A 113 -0.05 5.66 -1.30
N MET A 114 -0.61 6.86 -1.44
CA MET A 114 -1.55 7.16 -2.52
C MET A 114 -0.87 7.09 -3.89
N LEU A 115 0.33 7.65 -4.04
CA LEU A 115 1.10 7.54 -5.29
C LEU A 115 1.37 6.08 -5.65
N ALA A 116 1.80 5.26 -4.68
CA ALA A 116 1.99 3.83 -4.87
C ALA A 116 0.67 3.12 -5.25
N GLY A 117 -0.45 3.51 -4.66
CA GLY A 117 -1.80 3.05 -5.03
C GLY A 117 -2.17 3.38 -6.48
N MET A 118 -1.89 4.61 -6.94
CA MET A 118 -2.10 5.02 -8.34
C MET A 118 -1.26 4.20 -9.31
N VAL A 119 -0.02 3.90 -8.94
CA VAL A 119 0.88 3.06 -9.73
C VAL A 119 0.27 1.66 -9.92
N ILE A 120 -0.06 0.96 -8.83
CA ILE A 120 -0.60 -0.41 -8.91
C ILE A 120 -1.99 -0.46 -9.56
N SER A 121 -2.76 0.63 -9.50
CA SER A 121 -4.05 0.76 -10.19
C SER A 121 -3.90 0.66 -11.72
N GLN A 122 -2.74 1.11 -12.24
CA GLN A 122 -2.42 1.09 -13.68
C GLN A 122 -1.60 -0.15 -14.08
N THR A 123 -0.56 -0.47 -13.31
CA THR A 123 0.44 -1.49 -13.68
C THR A 123 0.08 -2.89 -13.19
N ARG A 124 -0.84 -2.99 -12.22
CA ARG A 124 -1.09 -4.17 -11.36
C ARG A 124 0.11 -4.54 -10.51
N THR A 125 -0.13 -5.27 -9.42
CA THR A 125 0.92 -5.89 -8.61
C THR A 125 1.49 -7.13 -9.29
N ILE A 126 2.75 -7.47 -9.02
CA ILE A 126 3.47 -8.58 -9.67
C ILE A 126 3.67 -9.74 -8.66
N MET A 127 4.77 -10.50 -8.80
CA MET A 127 4.97 -11.80 -8.18
C MET A 127 5.20 -11.72 -6.66
N LEU A 128 5.67 -10.58 -6.13
CA LEU A 128 5.87 -10.43 -4.69
C LEU A 128 4.49 -10.46 -4.01
N HIS A 129 3.53 -9.70 -4.52
CA HIS A 129 2.13 -9.78 -4.06
C HIS A 129 1.51 -11.18 -4.24
N ALA A 130 1.83 -11.90 -5.32
CA ALA A 130 1.33 -13.25 -5.56
C ALA A 130 1.82 -14.29 -4.53
N ILE A 131 3.02 -14.11 -3.97
CA ILE A 131 3.62 -15.00 -2.96
C ILE A 131 3.09 -14.71 -1.55
N GLY A 132 2.76 -13.44 -1.23
CA GLY A 132 2.20 -13.09 0.08
C GLY A 132 0.81 -13.68 0.35
N TYR A 133 0.01 -13.93 -0.69
CA TYR A 133 -1.31 -14.55 -0.56
C TYR A 133 -1.30 -15.98 0.02
N PRO A 134 -0.54 -16.95 -0.51
CA PRO A 134 -0.44 -18.29 0.08
C PRO A 134 0.19 -18.28 1.47
N LEU A 135 1.19 -17.43 1.76
CA LEU A 135 1.78 -17.33 3.10
C LEU A 135 0.77 -16.85 4.16
N THR A 136 -0.07 -15.86 3.81
CA THR A 136 -1.14 -15.40 4.71
C THR A 136 -2.22 -16.45 4.94
N THR A 137 -2.50 -17.25 3.91
CA THR A 137 -3.65 -18.18 3.89
C THR A 137 -3.28 -19.55 4.45
N LEU A 138 -2.03 -19.99 4.32
CA LEU A 138 -1.53 -21.28 4.80
C LEU A 138 -0.95 -21.22 6.22
N TYR A 139 -0.34 -20.09 6.60
CA TYR A 139 0.38 -19.97 7.88
C TYR A 139 -0.22 -18.93 8.85
N GLY A 140 -1.32 -18.26 8.48
CA GLY A 140 -1.97 -17.26 9.33
C GLY A 140 -1.12 -16.00 9.59
N ILE A 141 0.03 -15.86 8.91
CA ILE A 141 0.93 -14.72 9.01
C ILE A 141 0.24 -13.52 8.37
N PRO A 142 0.03 -12.39 9.08
CA PRO A 142 -0.54 -11.21 8.46
C PRO A 142 0.26 -10.84 7.20
N TYR A 143 -0.42 -10.52 6.09
CA TYR A 143 0.23 -10.14 4.81
C TYR A 143 1.38 -9.13 4.99
N ARG A 144 1.21 -8.26 6.00
CA ARG A 144 2.13 -7.24 6.50
C ARG A 144 3.49 -7.75 7.00
N MET A 145 3.57 -8.96 7.57
CA MET A 145 4.80 -9.56 8.10
C MET A 145 5.59 -10.38 7.06
N CYS A 146 5.02 -10.61 5.87
CA CYS A 146 5.66 -11.44 4.86
C CYS A 146 6.95 -10.82 4.28
N TRP A 147 7.22 -9.55 4.61
CA TRP A 147 8.27 -8.71 4.01
C TRP A 147 9.26 -8.14 5.03
N THR A 148 9.07 -8.39 6.32
CA THR A 148 9.88 -7.82 7.42
C THR A 148 10.74 -8.86 8.16
N SER A 149 10.94 -10.03 7.55
CA SER A 149 11.78 -11.12 8.11
C SER A 149 13.22 -11.02 7.64
#